data_AF-A0A914F3A9-F1
#
_entry.id   AF-A0A914F3A9-F1
#
_cell.length_a   1.000
_cell.length_b   1.000
_cell.length_c   1.000
_cell.angle_alpha   90.00
_cell.angle_beta   90.00
_cell.angle_gamma   90.00
#
_symmetry.space_group_name_H-M   'P 1'
#
loop_
_entity.id
_entity.type
_entity.pdbx_description
1 polymer ?
#
loop_
_entity_poly.entity_id
_entity_poly.type
_entity_poly.pdbx_seq_one_letter_code
_entity_poly.pdbx_strand_id
1 'polypeptide(L)'
;MTDFGLKLEPAERIVIANKKLGEEPAHTTFRITNNGKDRCAFKVKSTGKDCFEIDPQLGILRNGDSTSIALTFNGGKTVPESGKHYVAIYYIKVGDDKKTARQFWQDHKGEATATKRLYVDFKKEDAAAADANNIEKDMKEEGKKDDEKKDVKEKDEKEDDTYFEPVNAVRSPAVSPMKRHKDLYSLLLIENEPEFQMKLDPEAKVIFKGDKLAGSEAVVPVKLTNITKSRQCFKVKTTSNDIFRVRPPLGFVNINEIVTINIVFAAKELPPPNCHSLAVYHIPCKGDDIDPLAVWDQTTKPEGVRRLVTDFKEGGTAVTPEKNNIAPDAAPAKVQAPPGHFGTTSSEDKQTAKLTHSGRNQEQHNKKIKKRNRSRNSNDGEKNCIKQQRFITAIDSAVLCAMLLDLARTLGPLLHQRTNNHITLQLIFLDGEEAFVNWSPTDSIYGARHLADLWTKKWYPSTDGSSFDLSKKIDRIDVFMLLDLLGTRNPRITSTYGHGTTELFQEFLKIENTLRSLGHLKQRPNAFYSGTTFAAVEDDHIAFMQKGVPIMHLISVPFPRVWHTPADNEKALDYDTIENLNHVVRVFVARYLGVIIPPSNG
;
A
#
# COMPACT_ATOMS: atom_id res chain seq x y z
N MET A 1 -26.37 14.89 -36.68
CA MET A 1 -25.45 14.36 -35.64
C MET A 1 -26.29 13.63 -34.61
N THR A 2 -25.84 12.50 -34.10
CA THR A 2 -26.54 11.79 -33.01
C THR A 2 -26.43 12.60 -31.73
N ASP A 3 -27.55 12.91 -31.08
CA ASP A 3 -27.53 13.52 -29.75
C ASP A 3 -26.86 12.55 -28.76
N PHE A 4 -26.05 13.10 -27.85
CA PHE A 4 -25.42 12.32 -26.80
C PHE A 4 -26.45 11.87 -25.75
N GLY A 5 -27.58 12.56 -25.57
CA GLY A 5 -28.70 12.12 -24.72
C GLY A 5 -28.47 12.21 -23.20
N LEU A 6 -27.21 12.33 -22.75
CA LEU A 6 -26.84 12.78 -21.42
C LEU A 6 -26.41 14.26 -21.48
N LYS A 7 -26.83 15.07 -20.51
CA LYS A 7 -26.30 16.43 -20.35
C LYS A 7 -24.95 16.37 -19.65
N LEU A 8 -23.98 17.14 -20.13
CA LEU A 8 -22.68 17.35 -19.50
C LEU A 8 -22.53 18.82 -19.12
N GLU A 9 -22.04 19.09 -17.92
CA GLU A 9 -21.79 20.45 -17.41
C GLU A 9 -20.43 20.48 -16.69
N PRO A 10 -19.40 21.18 -17.21
CA PRO A 10 -19.36 21.89 -18.51
C PRO A 10 -19.53 20.95 -19.72
N ALA A 11 -20.00 21.54 -20.83
CA ALA A 11 -20.49 20.76 -21.98
C ALA A 11 -19.42 20.28 -22.96
N GLU A 12 -18.21 20.88 -22.97
CA GLU A 12 -17.15 20.57 -23.96
C GLU A 12 -15.73 20.59 -23.41
N ARG A 13 -15.43 21.49 -22.47
CA ARG A 13 -14.09 21.69 -21.89
C ARG A 13 -14.16 21.76 -20.37
N ILE A 14 -13.20 21.15 -19.70
CA ILE A 14 -13.03 21.12 -18.25
C ILE A 14 -11.73 21.85 -17.93
N VAL A 15 -11.77 22.84 -17.04
CA VAL A 15 -10.56 23.53 -16.57
C VAL A 15 -10.12 22.95 -15.22
N ILE A 16 -8.83 22.62 -15.11
CA ILE A 16 -8.14 22.34 -13.86
C ILE A 16 -7.33 23.59 -13.51
N ALA A 17 -7.73 24.27 -12.43
CA ALA A 17 -7.10 25.49 -11.94
C ALA A 17 -6.37 25.22 -10.61
N ASN A 18 -5.13 25.69 -10.46
CA ASN A 18 -4.39 25.61 -9.20
C ASN A 18 -3.16 26.55 -9.18
N LYS A 19 -2.75 27.01 -8.00
CA LYS A 19 -1.55 27.86 -7.81
C LYS A 19 -0.23 27.08 -7.98
N LYS A 20 -0.22 25.81 -7.56
CA LYS A 20 0.92 24.87 -7.57
C LYS A 20 0.71 23.73 -8.57
N LEU A 21 0.11 24.04 -9.71
CA LEU A 21 -0.27 23.07 -10.73
C LEU A 21 0.95 22.27 -11.24
N GLY A 22 0.94 20.95 -11.04
CA GLY A 22 2.04 20.03 -11.38
C GLY A 22 2.96 19.67 -10.20
N GLU A 23 3.01 20.50 -9.17
CA GLU A 23 3.65 20.15 -7.90
C GLU A 23 2.66 19.37 -7.01
N GLU A 24 1.51 19.98 -6.72
CA GLU A 24 0.43 19.40 -5.92
C GLU A 24 -0.71 18.85 -6.80
N PRO A 25 -1.50 17.86 -6.31
CA PRO A 25 -2.67 17.36 -7.04
C PRO A 25 -3.74 18.44 -7.19
N ALA A 26 -4.14 18.70 -8.42
CA ALA A 26 -5.15 19.70 -8.76
C ALA A 26 -6.43 19.00 -9.23
N HIS A 27 -7.59 19.38 -8.68
CA HIS A 27 -8.86 18.73 -8.98
C HIS A 27 -9.91 19.70 -9.50
N THR A 28 -10.91 19.15 -10.19
CA THR A 28 -12.07 19.85 -10.73
C THR A 28 -13.24 18.87 -10.84
N THR A 29 -14.45 19.34 -11.11
CA THR A 29 -15.63 18.48 -11.25
C THR A 29 -16.43 18.80 -12.49
N PHE A 30 -17.09 17.78 -13.05
CA PHE A 30 -18.10 17.94 -14.09
C PHE A 30 -19.32 17.06 -13.79
N ARG A 31 -20.52 17.55 -14.09
CA ARG A 31 -21.79 16.85 -13.85
C ARG A 31 -22.24 16.10 -15.09
N ILE A 32 -22.75 14.88 -14.89
CA ILE A 32 -23.48 14.08 -15.87
C ILE A 32 -24.94 14.00 -15.40
N THR A 33 -25.90 14.36 -16.26
CA THR A 33 -27.34 14.23 -15.98
C THR A 33 -28.03 13.40 -17.07
N ASN A 34 -28.88 12.45 -16.69
CA ASN A 34 -29.64 11.64 -17.63
C ASN A 34 -30.98 12.29 -17.98
N ASN A 35 -30.98 13.04 -19.10
CA ASN A 35 -32.19 13.63 -19.67
C ASN A 35 -33.01 12.61 -20.50
N GLY A 36 -32.46 11.43 -20.77
CA GLY A 36 -33.15 10.36 -21.51
C GLY A 36 -34.20 9.65 -20.65
N LYS A 37 -35.22 9.09 -21.31
CA LYS A 37 -36.30 8.34 -20.64
C LYS A 37 -35.82 7.02 -20.03
N ASP A 38 -34.79 6.42 -20.62
CA ASP A 38 -34.26 5.11 -20.22
C ASP A 38 -33.24 5.23 -19.08
N ARG A 39 -33.21 4.23 -18.20
CA ARG A 39 -32.12 4.04 -17.24
C ARG A 39 -30.82 3.74 -18.02
N CYS A 40 -29.69 4.33 -17.61
CA CYS A 40 -28.40 4.12 -18.26
C CYS A 40 -27.29 3.77 -17.27
N ALA A 41 -26.32 2.96 -17.71
CA ALA A 41 -25.06 2.77 -17.01
C ALA A 41 -23.96 3.55 -17.74
N PHE A 42 -23.30 4.48 -17.04
CA PHE A 42 -22.23 5.31 -17.60
C PHE A 42 -20.84 4.76 -17.25
N LYS A 43 -19.82 5.22 -17.99
CA LYS A 43 -18.41 4.88 -17.82
C LYS A 43 -17.54 6.03 -18.28
N VAL A 44 -16.54 6.37 -17.47
CA VAL A 44 -15.65 7.53 -17.70
C VAL A 44 -14.20 7.06 -17.89
N LYS A 45 -13.45 7.66 -18.81
CA LYS A 45 -12.01 7.36 -19.04
C LYS A 45 -11.23 8.62 -19.41
N SER A 46 -10.03 8.79 -18.88
CA SER A 46 -9.06 9.80 -19.33
C SER A 46 -8.13 9.25 -20.43
N THR A 47 -7.52 10.13 -21.23
CA THR A 47 -6.43 9.73 -22.15
C THR A 47 -5.08 9.54 -21.46
N GLY A 48 -4.87 10.14 -20.28
CA GLY A 48 -3.64 10.02 -19.49
C GLY A 48 -3.89 9.32 -18.16
N LYS A 49 -4.07 7.99 -18.17
CA LYS A 49 -4.45 7.23 -16.97
C LYS A 49 -3.46 7.36 -15.80
N ASP A 50 -2.19 7.62 -16.09
CA ASP A 50 -1.13 7.78 -15.08
C ASP A 50 -1.01 9.22 -14.55
N CYS A 51 -1.78 10.16 -15.15
CA CYS A 51 -1.81 11.58 -14.82
C CYS A 51 -3.16 12.03 -14.26
N PHE A 52 -4.25 11.31 -14.55
CA PHE A 52 -5.61 11.68 -14.15
C PHE A 52 -6.33 10.56 -13.41
N GLU A 53 -6.66 10.78 -12.13
CA GLU A 53 -7.67 10.00 -11.42
C GLU A 53 -9.09 10.51 -11.76
N ILE A 54 -10.07 9.60 -11.76
CA ILE A 54 -11.48 9.88 -12.04
C ILE A 54 -12.34 9.10 -11.04
N ASP A 55 -13.28 9.79 -10.36
CA ASP A 55 -14.20 9.17 -9.40
C ASP A 55 -15.58 9.85 -9.43
N PRO A 56 -16.71 9.13 -9.52
CA PRO A 56 -16.84 7.70 -9.83
C PRO A 56 -16.55 7.37 -11.31
N GLN A 57 -15.74 6.35 -11.56
CA GLN A 57 -15.45 5.93 -12.94
C GLN A 57 -16.64 5.22 -13.63
N LEU A 58 -17.57 4.65 -12.85
CA LEU A 58 -18.71 3.86 -13.30
C LEU A 58 -19.93 4.17 -12.42
N GLY A 59 -21.12 4.25 -13.00
CA GLY A 59 -22.36 4.41 -12.24
C GLY A 59 -23.61 4.14 -13.06
N ILE A 60 -24.78 4.33 -12.44
CA ILE A 60 -26.09 4.17 -13.06
C ILE A 60 -26.90 5.44 -12.80
N LEU A 61 -27.62 5.93 -13.80
CA LEU A 61 -28.55 7.06 -13.71
C LEU A 61 -29.91 6.64 -14.26
N ARG A 62 -30.99 6.85 -13.49
CA ARG A 62 -32.39 6.81 -13.95
C ARG A 62 -32.72 8.10 -14.71
N ASN A 63 -33.92 8.21 -15.28
CA ASN A 63 -34.40 9.47 -15.84
C ASN A 63 -34.40 10.57 -14.76
N GLY A 64 -33.79 11.72 -15.06
CA GLY A 64 -33.66 12.85 -14.13
C GLY A 64 -32.50 12.77 -13.13
N ASP A 65 -31.90 11.60 -12.91
CA ASP A 65 -30.73 11.47 -12.03
C ASP A 65 -29.52 12.26 -12.57
N SER A 66 -28.74 12.85 -11.67
CA SER A 66 -27.44 13.45 -11.98
C SER A 66 -26.36 13.01 -11.00
N THR A 67 -25.10 13.08 -11.43
CA THR A 67 -23.92 12.76 -10.61
C THR A 67 -22.77 13.69 -10.98
N SER A 68 -22.01 14.11 -9.98
CA SER A 68 -20.75 14.82 -10.15
C SER A 68 -19.60 13.82 -10.30
N ILE A 69 -18.71 14.07 -11.25
CA ILE A 69 -17.49 13.31 -11.48
C ILE A 69 -16.31 14.20 -11.14
N ALA A 70 -15.48 13.78 -10.18
CA ALA A 70 -14.20 14.40 -9.90
C ALA A 70 -13.16 13.97 -10.94
N LEU A 71 -12.38 14.93 -11.43
CA LEU A 71 -11.20 14.73 -12.26
C LEU A 71 -10.01 15.35 -11.51
N THR A 72 -9.03 14.54 -11.15
CA THR A 72 -7.83 14.98 -10.42
C THR A 72 -6.59 14.77 -11.29
N PHE A 73 -5.89 15.85 -11.62
CA PHE A 73 -4.54 15.80 -12.17
C PHE A 73 -3.53 15.60 -11.04
N ASN A 74 -2.67 14.59 -11.18
CA ASN A 74 -1.77 14.14 -10.12
C ASN A 74 -0.54 15.06 -9.98
N GLY A 75 -0.19 15.41 -8.73
CA GLY A 75 1.03 16.14 -8.40
C GLY A 75 2.33 15.36 -8.72
N GLY A 76 3.46 16.07 -8.81
CA GLY A 76 4.76 15.52 -9.22
C GLY A 76 4.86 15.19 -10.73
N LYS A 77 3.92 15.68 -11.54
CA LYS A 77 3.81 15.46 -12.98
C LYS A 77 3.95 16.79 -13.73
N THR A 78 4.68 16.79 -14.85
CA THR A 78 4.71 17.94 -15.76
C THR A 78 3.31 18.25 -16.26
N VAL A 79 2.86 19.50 -16.14
CA VAL A 79 1.54 19.95 -16.60
C VAL A 79 1.47 19.77 -18.13
N PRO A 80 0.51 19.00 -18.66
CA PRO A 80 0.30 18.90 -20.11
C PRO A 80 -0.22 20.20 -20.70
N GLU A 81 -0.07 20.34 -22.02
CA GLU A 81 -0.67 21.43 -22.78
C GLU A 81 -2.20 21.29 -22.83
N SER A 82 -2.91 22.40 -22.59
CA SER A 82 -4.37 22.48 -22.63
C SER A 82 -4.96 21.92 -23.92
N GLY A 83 -6.04 21.14 -23.82
CA GLY A 83 -6.70 20.50 -24.96
C GLY A 83 -6.03 19.22 -25.48
N LYS A 84 -4.79 18.88 -25.10
CA LYS A 84 -4.17 17.61 -25.53
C LYS A 84 -4.73 16.37 -24.82
N HIS A 85 -5.33 16.54 -23.65
CA HIS A 85 -6.02 15.47 -22.93
C HIS A 85 -7.54 15.65 -22.98
N TYR A 86 -8.27 14.54 -22.88
CA TYR A 86 -9.72 14.55 -22.74
C TYR A 86 -10.20 13.44 -21.80
N VAL A 87 -11.40 13.66 -21.25
CA VAL A 87 -12.22 12.66 -20.58
C VAL A 87 -13.30 12.21 -21.55
N ALA A 88 -13.37 10.90 -21.83
CA ALA A 88 -14.44 10.29 -22.61
C ALA A 88 -15.50 9.69 -21.69
N ILE A 89 -16.75 10.14 -21.86
CA ILE A 89 -17.94 9.64 -21.20
C ILE A 89 -18.67 8.73 -22.20
N TYR A 90 -18.88 7.49 -21.79
CA TYR A 90 -19.65 6.47 -22.50
C TYR A 90 -20.90 6.14 -21.68
N TYR A 91 -21.99 5.73 -22.32
CA TYR A 91 -23.08 5.06 -21.62
C TYR A 91 -23.72 3.96 -22.47
N ILE A 92 -24.45 3.09 -21.80
CA ILE A 92 -25.37 2.11 -22.38
C ILE A 92 -26.73 2.24 -21.72
N LYS A 93 -27.82 2.08 -22.49
CA LYS A 93 -29.16 1.89 -21.92
C LYS A 93 -29.22 0.53 -21.20
N VAL A 94 -29.87 0.47 -20.04
CA VAL A 94 -29.97 -0.74 -19.21
C VAL A 94 -31.39 -0.92 -18.66
N GLY A 95 -31.80 -2.17 -18.45
CA GLY A 95 -33.08 -2.49 -17.82
C GLY A 95 -33.07 -2.32 -16.30
N ASP A 96 -34.18 -2.64 -15.64
CA ASP A 96 -34.34 -2.55 -14.19
C ASP A 96 -33.77 -3.75 -13.40
N ASP A 97 -32.90 -4.55 -14.03
CA ASP A 97 -32.12 -5.59 -13.36
C ASP A 97 -31.39 -5.04 -12.12
N LYS A 98 -31.28 -5.88 -11.07
CA LYS A 98 -30.48 -5.63 -9.86
C LYS A 98 -28.96 -5.76 -10.10
N LYS A 99 -28.49 -5.47 -11.32
CA LYS A 99 -27.07 -5.48 -11.70
C LYS A 99 -26.40 -4.15 -11.35
N THR A 100 -25.13 -4.22 -11.00
CA THR A 100 -24.25 -3.05 -10.83
C THR A 100 -23.80 -2.49 -12.18
N ALA A 101 -23.32 -1.24 -12.20
CA ALA A 101 -22.74 -0.63 -13.40
C ALA A 101 -21.60 -1.48 -13.99
N ARG A 102 -20.76 -2.08 -13.14
CA ARG A 102 -19.68 -2.97 -13.57
C ARG A 102 -20.21 -4.22 -14.29
N GLN A 103 -21.26 -4.86 -13.76
CA GLN A 103 -21.86 -6.04 -14.39
C GLN A 103 -22.50 -5.71 -15.74
N PHE A 104 -23.28 -4.63 -15.83
CA PHE A 104 -23.82 -4.18 -17.13
C PHE A 104 -22.70 -3.93 -18.16
N TRP A 105 -21.58 -3.34 -17.75
CA TRP A 105 -20.42 -3.13 -18.63
C TRP A 105 -19.52 -4.37 -18.86
N GLN A 106 -19.76 -5.48 -18.17
CA GLN A 106 -19.14 -6.79 -18.43
C GLN A 106 -20.00 -7.64 -19.38
N ASP A 107 -21.32 -7.60 -19.21
CA ASP A 107 -22.29 -8.30 -20.05
C ASP A 107 -22.41 -7.66 -21.46
N HIS A 108 -22.15 -6.37 -21.58
CA HIS A 108 -22.33 -5.61 -22.82
C HIS A 108 -21.22 -5.87 -23.85
N LYS A 109 -21.56 -6.62 -24.90
CA LYS A 109 -20.65 -7.04 -25.98
C LYS A 109 -20.68 -6.15 -27.24
N GLY A 110 -21.37 -5.01 -27.20
CA GLY A 110 -21.48 -4.06 -28.33
C GLY A 110 -20.76 -2.73 -28.10
N GLU A 111 -20.94 -1.79 -29.02
CA GLU A 111 -20.53 -0.39 -28.82
C GLU A 111 -21.40 0.32 -27.76
N ALA A 112 -20.90 1.43 -27.20
CA ALA A 112 -21.69 2.26 -26.29
C ALA A 112 -22.85 2.96 -27.05
N THR A 113 -23.98 3.20 -26.38
CA THR A 113 -25.15 3.87 -27.01
C THR A 113 -24.78 5.24 -27.58
N ALA A 114 -23.92 5.99 -26.87
CA ALA A 114 -23.12 7.06 -27.46
C ALA A 114 -21.85 7.30 -26.62
N THR A 115 -20.94 8.12 -27.17
CA THR A 115 -19.72 8.59 -26.50
C THR A 115 -19.55 10.09 -26.73
N LYS A 116 -19.19 10.86 -25.69
CA LYS A 116 -18.78 12.27 -25.82
C LYS A 116 -17.46 12.50 -25.10
N ARG A 117 -16.66 13.45 -25.60
CA ARG A 117 -15.39 13.87 -25.02
C ARG A 117 -15.54 15.25 -24.39
N LEU A 118 -14.93 15.45 -23.22
CA LEU A 118 -14.67 16.74 -22.61
C LEU A 118 -13.15 16.95 -22.60
N TYR A 119 -12.68 18.00 -23.27
CA TYR A 119 -11.25 18.32 -23.33
C TYR A 119 -10.78 18.94 -22.00
N VAL A 120 -9.53 18.68 -21.61
CA VAL A 120 -8.97 19.13 -20.33
C VAL A 120 -7.98 20.26 -20.56
N ASP A 121 -8.22 21.38 -19.90
CA ASP A 121 -7.41 22.58 -19.93
C ASP A 121 -6.80 22.85 -18.55
N PHE A 122 -5.66 23.54 -18.55
CA PHE A 122 -4.86 23.84 -17.38
C PHE A 122 -4.69 25.34 -17.21
N LYS A 123 -4.98 25.85 -16.01
CA LYS A 123 -4.82 27.27 -15.65
C LYS A 123 -4.02 27.38 -14.35
N LYS A 124 -2.91 28.13 -14.37
CA LYS A 124 -2.25 28.54 -13.13
C LYS A 124 -3.01 29.72 -12.52
N GLU A 125 -3.20 29.69 -11.21
CA GLU A 125 -3.86 30.77 -10.47
C GLU A 125 -2.82 31.62 -9.74
N ASP A 126 -2.56 32.82 -10.25
CA ASP A 126 -1.72 33.80 -9.59
C ASP A 126 -2.48 34.56 -8.48
N ALA A 127 -1.76 35.16 -7.54
CA ALA A 127 -2.33 35.67 -6.30
C ALA A 127 -2.85 37.12 -6.40
N ALA A 128 -3.92 37.34 -7.18
CA ALA A 128 -4.66 38.60 -7.20
C ALA A 128 -6.17 38.38 -7.44
N ALA A 129 -6.98 39.31 -6.94
CA ALA A 129 -8.44 39.42 -7.12
C ALA A 129 -9.30 38.19 -6.74
N ALA A 130 -9.93 38.27 -5.57
CA ALA A 130 -11.23 37.66 -5.35
C ALA A 130 -12.31 38.72 -5.58
N ASP A 131 -13.03 38.62 -6.70
CA ASP A 131 -14.43 39.06 -6.80
C ASP A 131 -15.13 38.31 -7.95
N ALA A 132 -16.46 38.31 -7.97
CA ALA A 132 -17.27 37.70 -9.00
C ALA A 132 -17.55 38.65 -10.18
N ASN A 133 -18.02 38.09 -11.30
CA ASN A 133 -18.51 38.79 -12.49
C ASN A 133 -17.45 39.54 -13.34
N ASN A 134 -16.76 38.78 -14.20
CA ASN A 134 -16.83 39.06 -15.64
C ASN A 134 -16.39 37.83 -16.45
N ILE A 135 -17.27 37.34 -17.32
CA ILE A 135 -16.96 36.33 -18.35
C ILE A 135 -17.48 36.87 -19.67
N GLU A 136 -16.68 37.69 -20.35
CA GLU A 136 -16.71 37.88 -21.79
C GLU A 136 -15.47 38.68 -22.20
N LYS A 137 -14.88 38.31 -23.36
CA LYS A 137 -13.47 38.53 -23.73
C LYS A 137 -12.50 37.67 -22.87
N ASP A 138 -11.49 37.02 -23.42
CA ASP A 138 -10.96 37.08 -24.79
C ASP A 138 -11.19 35.79 -25.60
N MET A 139 -11.88 35.93 -26.74
CA MET A 139 -11.83 34.98 -27.85
C MET A 139 -11.57 35.75 -29.15
N LYS A 140 -10.32 36.16 -29.34
CA LYS A 140 -9.71 36.58 -30.62
C LYS A 140 -8.24 36.95 -30.40
N GLU A 141 -7.33 36.09 -30.87
CA GLU A 141 -6.28 36.42 -31.86
C GLU A 141 -5.20 35.31 -31.90
N GLU A 142 -5.41 34.31 -32.74
CA GLU A 142 -4.28 33.67 -33.41
C GLU A 142 -3.81 34.61 -34.52
N GLY A 143 -2.60 35.18 -34.43
CA GLY A 143 -2.27 36.30 -35.30
C GLY A 143 -0.81 36.75 -35.37
N LYS A 144 0.09 35.86 -35.81
CA LYS A 144 1.50 36.14 -36.17
C LYS A 144 2.41 36.54 -34.98
N LYS A 145 3.73 36.61 -35.10
CA LYS A 145 4.81 35.82 -35.77
C LYS A 145 6.05 36.72 -35.66
N ASP A 146 7.18 36.11 -35.33
CA ASP A 146 8.57 36.55 -35.60
C ASP A 146 9.12 37.83 -34.92
N ASP A 147 10.32 37.68 -34.36
CA ASP A 147 11.37 38.68 -34.04
C ASP A 147 11.02 39.85 -33.07
N GLU A 148 11.94 40.38 -32.26
CA GLU A 148 13.42 40.39 -32.39
C GLU A 148 14.17 40.14 -31.05
N LYS A 149 15.30 40.81 -30.80
CA LYS A 149 16.41 40.33 -29.94
C LYS A 149 17.11 41.51 -29.24
N LYS A 150 17.85 41.22 -28.14
CA LYS A 150 18.90 42.10 -27.53
C LYS A 150 18.37 43.40 -26.87
N ASP A 151 19.09 44.10 -25.99
CA ASP A 151 20.24 43.74 -25.13
C ASP A 151 20.28 44.68 -23.89
N VAL A 152 20.82 44.15 -22.78
CA VAL A 152 21.69 44.80 -21.75
C VAL A 152 21.51 46.31 -21.46
N LYS A 153 21.19 46.67 -20.19
CA LYS A 153 22.14 47.41 -19.30
C LYS A 153 21.73 47.53 -17.83
N GLU A 154 22.74 47.69 -16.99
CA GLU A 154 22.65 47.86 -15.53
C GLU A 154 22.13 49.24 -15.11
N LYS A 155 21.69 49.33 -13.84
CA LYS A 155 22.05 50.46 -12.96
C LYS A 155 22.15 49.99 -11.50
N ASP A 156 23.25 50.37 -10.85
CA ASP A 156 23.47 50.20 -9.41
C ASP A 156 22.82 51.33 -8.60
N GLU A 157 22.55 51.05 -7.31
CA GLU A 157 22.70 51.93 -6.12
C GLU A 157 22.03 51.17 -4.94
N LYS A 158 22.74 50.44 -4.06
CA LYS A 158 23.71 50.80 -2.96
C LYS A 158 23.07 51.16 -1.61
N GLU A 159 23.50 50.42 -0.57
CA GLU A 159 23.36 50.67 0.87
C GLU A 159 21.91 50.81 1.43
N ASP A 160 21.61 50.55 2.71
CA ASP A 160 22.48 50.42 3.90
C ASP A 160 22.15 49.18 4.76
N ASP A 161 23.05 48.82 5.67
CA ASP A 161 23.01 47.61 6.53
C ASP A 161 22.10 47.74 7.76
N THR A 162 21.60 46.61 8.28
CA THR A 162 21.52 46.42 9.75
C THR A 162 21.50 44.94 10.15
N TYR A 163 22.29 44.59 11.17
CA TYR A 163 22.62 43.22 11.59
C TYR A 163 21.63 42.66 12.63
N PHE A 164 21.30 41.36 12.53
CA PHE A 164 20.91 40.52 13.68
C PHE A 164 21.24 39.04 13.38
N GLU A 165 21.96 38.37 14.29
CA GLU A 165 22.42 36.98 14.08
C GLU A 165 21.39 35.92 14.52
N PRO A 166 21.33 34.75 13.85
CA PRO A 166 20.48 33.62 14.24
C PRO A 166 21.19 32.62 15.18
N VAL A 167 20.46 32.09 16.17
CA VAL A 167 21.00 31.10 17.13
C VAL A 167 21.01 29.66 16.61
N ASN A 168 22.22 29.17 16.33
CA ASN A 168 22.73 27.78 16.31
C ASN A 168 21.74 26.60 16.13
N ALA A 169 21.95 25.84 15.04
CA ALA A 169 21.39 24.50 14.85
C ALA A 169 22.18 23.41 15.61
N VAL A 170 21.48 22.38 16.11
CA VAL A 170 22.08 21.21 16.77
C VAL A 170 22.33 20.07 15.77
N ARG A 171 23.54 19.49 15.80
CA ARG A 171 23.95 18.39 14.89
C ARG A 171 23.42 17.03 15.32
N SER A 172 23.07 16.18 14.35
CA SER A 172 22.82 14.76 14.55
C SER A 172 24.12 13.96 14.71
N PRO A 173 24.21 12.95 15.60
CA PRO A 173 25.35 12.04 15.70
C PRO A 173 25.29 10.93 14.63
N ALA A 174 26.45 10.41 14.21
CA ALA A 174 26.58 9.49 13.08
C ALA A 174 26.34 8.01 13.41
N VAL A 175 25.84 7.26 12.42
CA VAL A 175 25.62 5.80 12.51
C VAL A 175 26.91 5.03 12.21
N SER A 176 27.21 3.99 12.99
CA SER A 176 28.32 3.04 12.76
C SER A 176 27.86 1.73 12.11
N PRO A 177 28.69 1.05 11.31
CA PRO A 177 28.22 0.04 10.35
C PRO A 177 27.86 -1.33 10.95
N MET A 178 26.78 -1.92 10.44
CA MET A 178 26.32 -3.28 10.76
C MET A 178 27.32 -4.37 10.31
N LYS A 179 27.52 -5.39 11.17
CA LYS A 179 28.02 -6.71 10.75
C LYS A 179 26.90 -7.46 10.01
N ARG A 180 27.23 -8.12 8.89
CA ARG A 180 26.27 -8.73 7.95
C ARG A 180 26.14 -10.25 8.08
N HIS A 181 25.16 -10.77 7.32
CA HIS A 181 25.06 -12.12 6.77
C HIS A 181 24.67 -13.27 7.72
N LYS A 182 23.36 -13.38 7.97
CA LYS A 182 22.65 -14.66 7.83
C LYS A 182 21.16 -14.56 7.48
N ASP A 183 20.50 -13.47 7.86
CA ASP A 183 19.03 -13.44 7.98
C ASP A 183 18.27 -13.03 6.70
N LEU A 184 18.98 -12.71 5.61
CA LEU A 184 18.37 -12.30 4.32
C LEU A 184 17.62 -13.42 3.57
N TYR A 185 17.71 -14.68 4.01
CA TYR A 185 17.06 -15.82 3.35
C TYR A 185 15.61 -16.07 3.78
N SER A 186 15.17 -15.56 4.94
CA SER A 186 13.77 -15.73 5.39
C SER A 186 12.79 -14.88 4.55
N LEU A 187 13.19 -13.68 4.16
CA LEU A 187 12.44 -12.75 3.29
C LEU A 187 12.13 -13.28 1.88
N LEU A 188 12.67 -14.46 1.51
CA LEU A 188 12.51 -15.08 0.20
C LEU A 188 11.54 -16.28 0.19
N LEU A 189 11.02 -16.68 1.36
CA LEU A 189 10.16 -17.85 1.52
C LEU A 189 8.75 -17.43 1.94
N ILE A 190 7.81 -17.38 0.98
CA ILE A 190 6.38 -17.33 1.29
C ILE A 190 5.90 -18.76 1.52
N GLU A 191 5.15 -18.99 2.60
CA GLU A 191 4.69 -20.32 2.94
C GLU A 191 3.79 -20.91 1.84
N ASN A 192 4.04 -22.17 1.49
CA ASN A 192 3.37 -22.93 0.43
C ASN A 192 3.65 -22.48 -1.02
N GLU A 193 4.67 -21.63 -1.28
CA GLU A 193 5.21 -21.51 -2.63
C GLU A 193 5.98 -22.79 -3.01
N PRO A 194 5.75 -23.35 -4.23
CA PRO A 194 6.40 -24.59 -4.66
C PRO A 194 7.86 -24.36 -5.05
N GLU A 195 8.71 -25.38 -4.83
CA GLU A 195 10.15 -25.28 -5.03
C GLU A 195 10.51 -25.03 -6.51
N PHE A 196 11.30 -23.98 -6.75
CA PHE A 196 11.75 -23.61 -8.09
C PHE A 196 12.80 -24.58 -8.64
N GLN A 197 12.42 -25.33 -9.68
CA GLN A 197 13.20 -26.43 -10.25
C GLN A 197 14.21 -26.01 -11.34
N MET A 198 14.27 -24.72 -11.69
CA MET A 198 15.25 -24.16 -12.63
C MET A 198 16.39 -23.44 -11.90
N LYS A 199 17.46 -23.07 -12.62
CA LYS A 199 18.57 -22.28 -12.05
C LYS A 199 18.47 -20.81 -12.48
N LEU A 200 18.68 -19.90 -11.53
CA LEU A 200 18.85 -18.46 -11.79
C LEU A 200 20.29 -18.02 -11.52
N ASP A 201 20.79 -17.07 -12.31
CA ASP A 201 22.03 -16.34 -12.09
C ASP A 201 21.78 -14.84 -12.36
N PRO A 202 21.78 -13.96 -11.33
CA PRO A 202 22.00 -14.25 -9.91
C PRO A 202 20.84 -15.02 -9.25
N GLU A 203 21.18 -15.86 -8.26
CA GLU A 203 20.26 -16.83 -7.65
C GLU A 203 19.28 -16.25 -6.62
N ALA A 204 19.68 -15.20 -5.88
CA ALA A 204 18.91 -14.67 -4.75
C ALA A 204 18.79 -13.12 -4.70
N LYS A 205 19.65 -12.38 -5.43
CA LYS A 205 19.69 -10.91 -5.34
C LYS A 205 20.09 -10.24 -6.66
N VAL A 206 19.27 -9.30 -7.12
CA VAL A 206 19.57 -8.41 -8.25
C VAL A 206 20.14 -7.10 -7.70
N ILE A 207 21.37 -6.77 -8.08
CA ILE A 207 22.10 -5.60 -7.54
C ILE A 207 22.33 -4.61 -8.67
N PHE A 208 21.58 -3.51 -8.65
CA PHE A 208 21.78 -2.39 -9.55
C PHE A 208 23.01 -1.61 -9.11
N LYS A 209 23.89 -1.30 -10.07
CA LYS A 209 25.11 -0.51 -9.88
C LYS A 209 25.12 0.64 -10.88
N GLY A 210 25.59 1.79 -10.43
CA GLY A 210 25.75 2.97 -11.26
C GLY A 210 26.09 4.18 -10.43
N ASP A 211 26.87 5.10 -10.99
CA ASP A 211 27.34 6.29 -10.28
C ASP A 211 26.24 7.37 -10.17
N LYS A 212 25.10 7.19 -10.85
CA LYS A 212 23.89 8.00 -10.73
C LYS A 212 22.61 7.18 -11.00
N LEU A 213 22.30 6.22 -10.13
CA LEU A 213 21.10 5.37 -10.25
C LEU A 213 19.78 6.15 -10.14
N ALA A 214 19.76 7.26 -9.39
CA ALA A 214 18.61 8.17 -9.33
C ALA A 214 18.52 9.04 -10.60
N GLY A 215 17.44 8.88 -11.37
CA GLY A 215 17.19 9.61 -12.61
C GLY A 215 17.85 9.02 -13.86
N SER A 216 18.31 7.76 -13.84
CA SER A 216 18.79 7.02 -15.02
C SER A 216 18.13 5.64 -15.14
N GLU A 217 18.29 4.98 -16.31
CA GLU A 217 17.96 3.55 -16.45
C GLU A 217 19.20 2.70 -16.12
N ALA A 218 19.03 1.69 -15.26
CA ALA A 218 20.05 0.69 -14.95
C ALA A 218 19.53 -0.71 -15.28
N VAL A 219 20.31 -1.50 -16.04
CA VAL A 219 19.92 -2.85 -16.49
C VAL A 219 20.76 -3.91 -15.78
N VAL A 220 20.11 -4.95 -15.25
CA VAL A 220 20.77 -6.15 -14.75
C VAL A 220 20.20 -7.38 -15.48
N PRO A 221 21.02 -8.14 -16.22
CA PRO A 221 20.60 -9.40 -16.81
C PRO A 221 20.48 -10.48 -15.72
N VAL A 222 19.37 -11.21 -15.73
CA VAL A 222 19.15 -12.43 -14.93
C VAL A 222 19.04 -13.60 -15.90
N LYS A 223 19.95 -14.57 -15.81
CA LYS A 223 19.92 -15.79 -16.65
C LYS A 223 19.05 -16.85 -16.00
N LEU A 224 18.11 -17.39 -16.76
CA LEU A 224 17.27 -18.53 -16.40
C LEU A 224 17.72 -19.76 -17.20
N THR A 225 18.25 -20.77 -16.51
CA THR A 225 18.66 -22.05 -17.12
C THR A 225 17.66 -23.14 -16.78
N ASN A 226 17.08 -23.79 -17.80
CA ASN A 226 16.16 -24.90 -17.60
C ASN A 226 16.91 -26.22 -17.43
N ILE A 227 16.96 -26.70 -16.17
CA ILE A 227 17.55 -28.00 -15.80
C ILE A 227 16.47 -29.08 -15.54
N THR A 228 15.20 -28.79 -15.89
CA THR A 228 14.08 -29.74 -15.73
C THR A 228 14.01 -30.72 -16.90
N LYS A 229 13.11 -31.71 -16.81
CA LYS A 229 12.95 -32.78 -17.83
C LYS A 229 12.01 -32.39 -18.98
N SER A 230 11.51 -31.16 -19.02
CA SER A 230 10.55 -30.68 -20.01
C SER A 230 10.86 -29.25 -20.46
N ARG A 231 10.22 -28.82 -21.55
CA ARG A 231 10.10 -27.40 -21.87
C ARG A 231 9.32 -26.71 -20.76
N GLN A 232 9.72 -25.50 -20.40
CA GLN A 232 9.10 -24.73 -19.31
C GLN A 232 8.63 -23.38 -19.85
N CYS A 233 7.42 -22.98 -19.47
CA CYS A 233 6.95 -21.61 -19.64
C CYS A 233 7.26 -20.82 -18.37
N PHE A 234 7.88 -19.66 -18.49
CA PHE A 234 8.22 -18.78 -17.37
C PHE A 234 7.43 -17.48 -17.40
N LYS A 235 7.28 -16.87 -16.23
CA LYS A 235 6.63 -15.57 -16.02
C LYS A 235 7.31 -14.83 -14.89
N VAL A 236 7.51 -13.53 -15.03
CA VAL A 236 8.16 -12.69 -14.03
C VAL A 236 7.22 -11.57 -13.59
N LYS A 237 7.16 -11.33 -12.28
CA LYS A 237 6.46 -10.19 -11.66
C LYS A 237 7.44 -9.40 -10.81
N THR A 238 7.15 -8.12 -10.59
CA THR A 238 7.91 -7.24 -9.68
C THR A 238 6.99 -6.71 -8.58
N THR A 239 7.56 -6.28 -7.44
CA THR A 239 6.78 -5.59 -6.38
C THR A 239 6.37 -4.16 -6.76
N SER A 240 7.04 -3.55 -7.75
CA SER A 240 6.65 -2.26 -8.32
C SER A 240 6.89 -2.30 -9.83
N ASN A 241 5.81 -2.23 -10.62
CA ASN A 241 5.91 -2.17 -12.08
C ASN A 241 6.35 -0.78 -12.56
N ASP A 242 6.20 0.26 -11.73
CA ASP A 242 6.43 1.65 -12.14
C ASP A 242 7.92 1.95 -12.29
N ILE A 243 8.75 1.38 -11.40
CA ILE A 243 10.21 1.56 -11.39
C ILE A 243 11.00 0.36 -11.92
N PHE A 244 10.36 -0.80 -12.13
CA PHE A 244 10.99 -1.97 -12.74
C PHE A 244 10.25 -2.42 -13.99
N ARG A 245 10.99 -2.60 -15.11
CA ARG A 245 10.50 -3.22 -16.34
C ARG A 245 11.26 -4.51 -16.59
N VAL A 246 10.56 -5.60 -16.91
CA VAL A 246 11.17 -6.91 -17.20
C VAL A 246 11.07 -7.22 -18.69
N ARG A 247 12.18 -7.65 -19.32
CA ARG A 247 12.27 -7.91 -20.76
C ARG A 247 13.07 -9.21 -21.02
N PRO A 248 12.45 -10.31 -21.48
CA PRO A 248 11.01 -10.54 -21.62
C PRO A 248 10.33 -10.82 -20.26
N PRO A 249 9.08 -10.37 -20.03
CA PRO A 249 8.35 -10.61 -18.78
C PRO A 249 7.73 -12.02 -18.69
N LEU A 250 7.64 -12.73 -19.82
CA LEU A 250 7.11 -14.09 -19.97
C LEU A 250 7.71 -14.72 -21.23
N GLY A 251 7.79 -16.04 -21.28
CA GLY A 251 8.36 -16.75 -22.43
C GLY A 251 8.48 -18.26 -22.21
N PHE A 252 9.19 -18.93 -23.11
CA PHE A 252 9.54 -20.33 -23.02
C PHE A 252 11.05 -20.52 -22.85
N VAL A 253 11.45 -21.64 -22.27
CA VAL A 253 12.84 -22.11 -22.21
C VAL A 253 12.87 -23.64 -22.39
N ASN A 254 13.59 -24.12 -23.40
CA ASN A 254 13.72 -25.54 -23.71
C ASN A 254 14.70 -26.24 -22.76
N ILE A 255 14.74 -27.57 -22.77
CA ILE A 255 15.63 -28.35 -21.88
C ILE A 255 17.09 -27.98 -22.15
N ASN A 256 17.85 -27.69 -21.09
CA ASN A 256 19.24 -27.20 -21.11
C ASN A 256 19.45 -25.80 -21.76
N GLU A 257 18.40 -25.09 -22.15
CA GLU A 257 18.50 -23.73 -22.69
C GLU A 257 18.68 -22.67 -21.59
N ILE A 258 19.30 -21.54 -21.95
CA ILE A 258 19.47 -20.37 -21.09
C ILE A 258 18.78 -19.16 -21.73
N VAL A 259 17.78 -18.60 -21.05
CA VAL A 259 17.14 -17.32 -21.43
C VAL A 259 17.68 -16.19 -20.56
N THR A 260 18.08 -15.07 -21.18
CA THR A 260 18.44 -13.86 -20.44
C THR A 260 17.22 -12.95 -20.27
N ILE A 261 16.91 -12.64 -19.02
CA ILE A 261 15.80 -11.79 -18.60
C ILE A 261 16.40 -10.48 -18.08
N ASN A 262 16.29 -9.41 -18.86
CA ASN A 262 16.78 -8.10 -18.47
C ASN A 262 15.79 -7.42 -17.51
N ILE A 263 16.27 -7.12 -16.30
CA ILE A 263 15.56 -6.29 -15.32
C ILE A 263 16.07 -4.86 -15.49
N VAL A 264 15.21 -3.95 -15.90
CA VAL A 264 15.49 -2.51 -16.00
C VAL A 264 14.93 -1.84 -14.75
N PHE A 265 15.76 -1.11 -14.01
CA PHE A 265 15.34 -0.16 -12.98
C PHE A 265 15.38 1.26 -13.55
N ALA A 266 14.35 2.05 -13.28
CA ALA A 266 14.26 3.46 -13.64
C ALA A 266 13.38 4.21 -12.63
N ALA A 267 13.96 5.08 -11.79
CA ALA A 267 13.23 5.90 -10.83
C ALA A 267 13.88 7.28 -10.68
N LYS A 268 13.09 8.29 -10.29
CA LYS A 268 13.62 9.64 -9.97
C LYS A 268 14.51 9.63 -8.72
N GLU A 269 14.22 8.75 -7.77
CA GLU A 269 14.90 8.60 -6.48
C GLU A 269 15.18 7.12 -6.22
N LEU A 270 16.19 6.81 -5.39
CA LEU A 270 16.51 5.44 -5.01
C LEU A 270 15.54 4.94 -3.91
N PRO A 271 14.81 3.82 -4.12
CA PRO A 271 14.02 3.21 -3.07
C PRO A 271 14.92 2.52 -2.03
N PRO A 272 14.45 2.29 -0.78
CA PRO A 272 15.27 1.68 0.26
C PRO A 272 15.86 0.32 -0.12
N PRO A 273 17.10 0.00 0.30
CA PRO A 273 17.70 -1.31 0.02
C PRO A 273 16.82 -2.46 0.53
N ASN A 274 16.63 -3.48 -0.32
CA ASN A 274 15.84 -4.69 -0.04
C ASN A 274 14.31 -4.52 0.05
N CYS A 275 13.73 -3.32 -0.12
CA CYS A 275 12.26 -3.13 0.01
C CYS A 275 11.44 -3.69 -1.17
N HIS A 276 12.10 -4.22 -2.19
CA HIS A 276 11.49 -4.68 -3.43
C HIS A 276 12.06 -6.02 -3.87
N SER A 277 11.25 -6.78 -4.61
CA SER A 277 11.63 -8.09 -5.12
C SER A 277 11.03 -8.39 -6.50
N LEU A 278 11.62 -9.39 -7.14
CA LEU A 278 11.21 -9.97 -8.40
C LEU A 278 10.81 -11.43 -8.11
N ALA A 279 9.68 -11.89 -8.64
CA ALA A 279 9.24 -13.27 -8.50
C ALA A 279 9.20 -13.93 -9.89
N VAL A 280 10.01 -14.98 -10.07
CA VAL A 280 10.08 -15.81 -11.27
C VAL A 280 9.28 -17.09 -11.01
N TYR A 281 8.27 -17.32 -11.85
CA TYR A 281 7.36 -18.47 -11.80
C TYR A 281 7.63 -19.35 -13.01
N HIS A 282 7.47 -20.68 -12.88
CA HIS A 282 7.45 -21.59 -14.03
C HIS A 282 6.34 -22.64 -13.97
N ILE A 283 6.01 -23.19 -15.13
CA ILE A 283 5.11 -24.33 -15.37
C ILE A 283 5.62 -25.16 -16.55
N PRO A 284 5.44 -26.49 -16.55
CA PRO A 284 5.80 -27.32 -17.67
C PRO A 284 4.86 -27.03 -18.85
N CYS A 285 5.40 -26.93 -20.06
CA CYS A 285 4.62 -26.73 -21.28
C CYS A 285 4.98 -27.78 -22.33
N LYS A 286 4.12 -27.93 -23.34
CA LYS A 286 4.28 -28.88 -24.43
C LYS A 286 5.22 -28.34 -25.51
N GLY A 287 5.65 -29.22 -26.42
CA GLY A 287 6.48 -28.83 -27.57
C GLY A 287 5.74 -27.96 -28.59
N ASP A 288 4.42 -28.12 -28.69
CA ASP A 288 3.52 -27.44 -29.61
C ASP A 288 2.96 -26.10 -29.08
N ASP A 289 3.21 -25.73 -27.82
CA ASP A 289 2.75 -24.45 -27.27
C ASP A 289 3.49 -23.26 -27.91
N ILE A 290 2.74 -22.38 -28.60
CA ILE A 290 3.29 -21.22 -29.33
C ILE A 290 3.08 -19.87 -28.65
N ASP A 291 2.02 -19.70 -27.85
CA ASP A 291 1.78 -18.48 -27.06
C ASP A 291 2.04 -18.76 -25.57
N PRO A 292 3.06 -18.16 -24.94
CA PRO A 292 3.29 -18.34 -23.52
C PRO A 292 2.17 -17.74 -22.65
N LEU A 293 1.40 -16.75 -23.13
CA LEU A 293 0.30 -16.16 -22.36
C LEU A 293 -0.86 -17.15 -22.18
N ALA A 294 -1.20 -17.92 -23.23
CA ALA A 294 -2.25 -18.94 -23.19
C ALA A 294 -1.99 -20.07 -22.18
N VAL A 295 -0.72 -20.39 -21.85
CA VAL A 295 -0.37 -21.42 -20.85
C VAL A 295 -0.61 -20.92 -19.41
N TRP A 296 -0.64 -19.61 -19.18
CA TRP A 296 -0.86 -18.99 -17.88
C TRP A 296 -2.32 -18.52 -17.70
N ASP A 297 -3.27 -19.45 -17.70
CA ASP A 297 -4.68 -19.16 -17.40
C ASP A 297 -4.93 -18.81 -15.91
N GLN A 298 -6.19 -18.53 -15.55
CA GLN A 298 -6.56 -18.07 -14.19
C GLN A 298 -6.58 -19.19 -13.13
N THR A 299 -6.44 -20.44 -13.53
CA THR A 299 -6.45 -21.65 -12.70
C THR A 299 -5.08 -22.31 -12.58
N THR A 300 -4.17 -22.06 -13.54
CA THR A 300 -2.82 -22.64 -13.57
C THR A 300 -2.01 -22.28 -12.32
N LYS A 301 -1.70 -23.28 -11.48
CA LYS A 301 -0.74 -23.14 -10.38
C LYS A 301 0.69 -23.26 -10.93
N PRO A 302 1.66 -22.47 -10.43
CA PRO A 302 3.06 -22.65 -10.78
C PRO A 302 3.58 -24.01 -10.31
N GLU A 303 4.51 -24.60 -11.07
CA GLU A 303 5.29 -25.77 -10.65
C GLU A 303 6.44 -25.36 -9.71
N GLY A 304 6.93 -24.12 -9.82
CA GLY A 304 7.95 -23.59 -8.93
C GLY A 304 8.05 -22.06 -8.96
N VAL A 305 8.45 -21.46 -7.83
CA VAL A 305 8.60 -20.00 -7.67
C VAL A 305 9.92 -19.64 -6.98
N ARG A 306 10.70 -18.71 -7.54
CA ARG A 306 11.91 -18.14 -6.91
C ARG A 306 11.78 -16.64 -6.82
N ARG A 307 12.15 -16.10 -5.66
CA ARG A 307 12.17 -14.66 -5.40
C ARG A 307 13.62 -14.14 -5.40
N LEU A 308 13.81 -12.94 -5.93
CA LEU A 308 15.08 -12.21 -5.97
C LEU A 308 14.88 -10.86 -5.30
N VAL A 309 15.64 -10.54 -4.25
CA VAL A 309 15.62 -9.21 -3.62
C VAL A 309 16.35 -8.20 -4.52
N THR A 310 15.88 -6.96 -4.62
CA THR A 310 16.61 -5.88 -5.32
C THR A 310 17.46 -5.05 -4.36
N ASP A 311 18.66 -4.67 -4.79
CA ASP A 311 19.65 -3.89 -4.04
C ASP A 311 20.25 -2.79 -4.92
N PHE A 312 20.72 -1.70 -4.31
CA PHE A 312 21.23 -0.53 -5.03
C PHE A 312 22.59 -0.12 -4.46
N LYS A 313 23.58 0.10 -5.34
CA LYS A 313 24.94 0.46 -4.94
C LYS A 313 25.52 1.52 -5.87
N GLU A 314 25.96 2.61 -5.26
CA GLU A 314 26.82 3.61 -5.88
C GLU A 314 28.20 2.99 -6.14
N GLY A 315 28.87 3.43 -7.21
CA GLY A 315 30.17 2.90 -7.63
C GLY A 315 30.05 1.67 -8.52
N GLY A 316 30.14 1.88 -9.83
CA GLY A 316 30.34 0.80 -10.80
C GLY A 316 29.78 1.11 -12.17
N THR A 317 30.47 0.64 -13.21
CA THR A 317 30.06 0.83 -14.61
C THR A 317 28.65 0.29 -14.86
N ALA A 318 27.74 1.19 -15.23
CA ALA A 318 26.43 0.81 -15.74
C ALA A 318 26.60 0.08 -17.08
N VAL A 319 26.04 -1.12 -17.20
CA VAL A 319 26.06 -1.88 -18.45
C VAL A 319 25.00 -1.27 -19.38
N THR A 320 25.44 -0.40 -20.28
CA THR A 320 24.63 0.04 -21.41
C THR A 320 24.36 -1.13 -22.36
N PRO A 321 23.16 -1.23 -22.95
CA PRO A 321 22.85 -2.30 -23.88
C PRO A 321 23.60 -2.10 -25.21
N GLU A 322 24.59 -2.94 -25.49
CA GLU A 322 25.27 -2.97 -26.78
C GLU A 322 24.28 -3.36 -27.90
N LYS A 323 24.52 -2.84 -29.11
CA LYS A 323 23.79 -3.26 -30.31
C LYS A 323 24.42 -4.55 -30.83
N ASN A 324 23.59 -5.57 -31.07
CA ASN A 324 24.01 -6.85 -31.63
C ASN A 324 24.97 -6.69 -32.83
N ASN A 325 26.13 -7.32 -32.74
CA ASN A 325 26.97 -7.72 -33.87
C ASN A 325 27.69 -9.03 -33.52
N ILE A 326 28.14 -9.76 -34.54
CA ILE A 326 28.57 -11.17 -34.42
C ILE A 326 30.10 -11.26 -34.17
N ALA A 327 30.52 -12.30 -33.43
CA ALA A 327 31.91 -12.53 -33.01
C ALA A 327 32.83 -13.00 -34.17
N PRO A 328 34.17 -13.14 -33.96
CA PRO A 328 34.66 -14.36 -33.29
C PRO A 328 35.96 -14.26 -32.42
N ASP A 329 36.05 -15.20 -31.48
CA ASP A 329 37.23 -15.96 -31.01
C ASP A 329 38.41 -15.41 -30.16
N ALA A 330 39.10 -16.41 -29.56
CA ALA A 330 40.43 -16.43 -28.93
C ALA A 330 40.62 -16.01 -27.44
N ALA A 331 41.29 -16.90 -26.70
CA ALA A 331 41.90 -16.77 -25.37
C ALA A 331 43.41 -17.20 -25.50
N PRO A 332 44.26 -17.42 -24.45
CA PRO A 332 44.05 -17.42 -22.99
C PRO A 332 45.23 -16.81 -22.14
N ALA A 333 45.29 -17.14 -20.82
CA ALA A 333 46.48 -17.12 -19.94
C ALA A 333 47.01 -15.75 -19.41
N LYS A 334 47.68 -15.59 -18.25
CA LYS A 334 48.03 -16.47 -17.10
C LYS A 334 48.54 -15.68 -15.85
N VAL A 335 48.13 -16.11 -14.63
CA VAL A 335 48.97 -16.39 -13.41
C VAL A 335 49.60 -15.28 -12.48
N GLN A 336 49.52 -15.58 -11.16
CA GLN A 336 50.35 -15.20 -9.98
C GLN A 336 50.17 -13.90 -9.15
N ALA A 337 50.56 -14.05 -7.86
CA ALA A 337 50.57 -13.12 -6.71
C ALA A 337 51.30 -13.82 -5.51
N PRO A 338 51.48 -13.24 -4.30
CA PRO A 338 51.45 -11.83 -3.87
C PRO A 338 52.90 -11.31 -3.65
N PRO A 339 53.58 -11.22 -2.46
CA PRO A 339 53.22 -11.26 -1.02
C PRO A 339 53.56 -9.96 -0.21
N GLY A 340 53.28 -9.96 1.11
CA GLY A 340 53.68 -8.92 2.09
C GLY A 340 53.15 -9.23 3.50
N HIS A 341 53.78 -8.75 4.60
CA HIS A 341 53.49 -9.20 5.98
C HIS A 341 53.60 -8.10 7.07
N PHE A 342 53.52 -8.48 8.36
CA PHE A 342 53.37 -7.66 9.60
C PHE A 342 51.93 -7.10 9.83
N GLY A 343 51.39 -6.91 11.05
CA GLY A 343 51.89 -7.04 12.44
C GLY A 343 51.79 -5.69 13.22
N THR A 344 51.41 -5.54 14.51
CA THR A 344 50.99 -6.46 15.60
C THR A 344 50.33 -5.70 16.81
N THR A 345 49.26 -6.25 17.42
CA THR A 345 48.87 -6.25 18.89
C THR A 345 48.63 -4.97 19.75
N SER A 346 48.01 -5.20 20.95
CA SER A 346 47.63 -4.33 22.12
C SER A 346 46.29 -3.54 22.05
N SER A 347 45.43 -3.34 23.09
CA SER A 347 45.40 -3.39 24.59
C SER A 347 45.93 -2.12 25.31
N GLU A 348 45.35 -1.56 26.39
CA GLU A 348 44.17 -1.77 27.29
C GLU A 348 43.96 -0.46 28.15
N ASP A 349 43.03 -0.14 29.08
CA ASP A 349 41.79 -0.66 29.75
C ASP A 349 41.14 0.52 30.58
N LYS A 350 40.00 0.33 31.31
CA LYS A 350 39.39 1.17 32.40
C LYS A 350 38.62 2.46 32.01
N GLN A 351 37.34 2.67 32.41
CA GLN A 351 36.69 2.89 33.75
C GLN A 351 36.78 4.34 34.28
N THR A 352 35.78 4.93 34.98
CA THR A 352 34.53 4.38 35.58
C THR A 352 33.24 4.90 34.88
N ALA A 353 32.10 5.40 35.41
CA ALA A 353 31.60 5.83 36.74
C ALA A 353 30.12 5.40 37.01
N LYS A 354 29.24 6.29 37.51
CA LYS A 354 27.82 6.09 37.89
C LYS A 354 27.00 7.37 37.63
N LEU A 355 25.76 7.31 37.13
CA LEU A 355 24.45 7.37 37.85
C LEU A 355 23.31 7.37 36.77
N THR A 356 21.99 7.35 37.03
CA THR A 356 21.15 7.42 38.26
C THR A 356 20.30 6.13 38.44
N HIS A 357 18.98 6.22 38.69
CA HIS A 357 18.12 5.06 39.04
C HIS A 357 16.58 5.30 38.89
N SER A 358 15.99 4.99 37.73
CA SER A 358 14.54 4.68 37.60
C SER A 358 14.29 3.85 36.33
N GLY A 359 13.57 2.71 36.42
CA GLY A 359 13.28 1.85 35.25
C GLY A 359 13.74 0.37 35.31
N ARG A 360 14.13 -0.17 36.47
CA ARG A 360 14.80 -1.49 36.54
C ARG A 360 13.90 -2.74 36.42
N ASN A 361 12.58 -2.62 36.54
CA ASN A 361 11.71 -3.80 36.69
C ASN A 361 11.43 -4.55 35.36
N GLN A 362 11.41 -3.85 34.22
CA GLN A 362 11.18 -4.48 32.91
C GLN A 362 12.48 -5.10 32.36
N GLU A 363 13.61 -4.42 32.54
CA GLU A 363 14.91 -4.83 32.00
C GLU A 363 15.48 -6.10 32.68
N GLN A 364 15.24 -6.29 33.99
CA GLN A 364 15.72 -7.46 34.73
C GLN A 364 15.03 -8.77 34.29
N HIS A 365 13.78 -8.72 33.81
CA HIS A 365 13.07 -9.90 33.32
C HIS A 365 13.76 -10.44 32.05
N ASN A 366 13.99 -9.56 31.08
CA ASN A 366 14.66 -9.89 29.81
C ASN A 366 16.11 -10.36 30.01
N LYS A 367 16.82 -9.79 30.99
CA LYS A 367 18.18 -10.25 31.37
C LYS A 367 18.18 -11.65 32.02
N LYS A 368 17.15 -12.02 32.80
CA LYS A 368 17.00 -13.38 33.36
C LYS A 368 16.77 -14.44 32.26
N ILE A 369 15.95 -14.12 31.26
CA ILE A 369 15.68 -15.01 30.12
C ILE A 369 16.96 -15.23 29.28
N LYS A 370 17.63 -14.15 28.85
CA LYS A 370 18.88 -14.25 28.06
C LYS A 370 20.01 -14.98 28.80
N LYS A 371 20.08 -14.93 30.14
CA LYS A 371 21.08 -15.68 30.92
C LYS A 371 20.78 -17.18 31.04
N ARG A 372 19.49 -17.60 31.03
CA ARG A 372 19.11 -19.02 31.09
C ARG A 372 19.40 -19.77 29.79
N ASN A 373 19.22 -19.12 28.63
CA ASN A 373 19.43 -19.74 27.32
C ASN A 373 20.91 -19.83 26.90
N ARG A 374 21.84 -19.13 27.55
CA ARG A 374 23.29 -19.22 27.27
C ARG A 374 23.99 -20.42 27.92
N SER A 375 23.33 -21.17 28.80
CA SER A 375 23.96 -22.19 29.66
C SER A 375 23.70 -23.65 29.24
N ARG A 376 23.38 -23.90 27.96
CA ARG A 376 23.00 -25.24 27.46
C ARG A 376 23.67 -25.72 26.18
N ASN A 377 24.58 -24.95 25.58
CA ASN A 377 25.36 -25.38 24.41
C ASN A 377 26.83 -25.61 24.78
N SER A 378 27.09 -26.76 25.41
CA SER A 378 28.43 -27.30 25.62
C SER A 378 28.31 -28.83 25.78
N ASN A 379 28.78 -29.57 24.77
CA ASN A 379 28.64 -31.03 24.60
C ASN A 379 27.15 -31.43 24.39
N ASP A 380 26.72 -32.07 23.31
CA ASP A 380 27.31 -33.22 22.60
C ASP A 380 27.19 -33.15 21.07
N GLY A 381 27.99 -33.94 20.37
CA GLY A 381 28.12 -33.92 18.91
C GLY A 381 27.35 -35.02 18.18
N GLU A 382 26.02 -34.93 18.07
CA GLU A 382 25.22 -35.85 17.26
C GLU A 382 24.11 -35.16 16.43
N LYS A 383 23.67 -35.82 15.34
CA LYS A 383 22.86 -35.24 14.26
C LYS A 383 21.39 -35.04 14.67
N ASN A 384 21.07 -33.91 15.29
CA ASN A 384 19.69 -33.45 15.43
C ASN A 384 19.39 -32.26 14.50
N CYS A 385 18.45 -32.46 13.57
CA CYS A 385 17.92 -31.37 12.75
C CYS A 385 17.13 -30.41 13.66
N ILE A 386 17.67 -29.21 13.87
CA ILE A 386 17.00 -28.16 14.63
C ILE A 386 15.74 -27.74 13.85
N LYS A 387 14.57 -28.21 14.30
CA LYS A 387 13.28 -27.72 13.81
C LYS A 387 13.21 -26.22 14.07
N GLN A 388 13.21 -25.41 13.01
CA GLN A 388 12.80 -24.01 13.12
C GLN A 388 11.38 -24.00 13.71
N GLN A 389 11.20 -23.27 14.82
CA GLN A 389 9.89 -23.16 15.46
C GLN A 389 9.03 -22.22 14.62
N ARG A 390 8.16 -22.80 13.80
CA ARG A 390 7.17 -22.09 12.98
C ARG A 390 6.21 -21.36 13.91
N PHE A 391 6.33 -20.04 13.97
CA PHE A 391 5.31 -19.17 14.56
C PHE A 391 4.11 -19.15 13.61
N ILE A 392 2.90 -19.32 14.16
CA ILE A 392 1.63 -19.27 13.42
C ILE A 392 0.85 -18.00 13.77
N THR A 393 1.20 -17.37 14.90
CA THR A 393 0.67 -16.09 15.39
C THR A 393 -0.87 -16.01 15.34
N ALA A 394 -1.49 -17.03 15.96
CA ALA A 394 -2.92 -17.28 15.81
C ALA A 394 -3.79 -16.18 16.42
N ILE A 395 -3.35 -15.56 17.53
CA ILE A 395 -3.99 -14.37 18.10
C ILE A 395 -3.37 -13.05 17.63
N ASP A 396 -2.37 -13.10 16.75
CA ASP A 396 -1.40 -12.03 16.53
C ASP A 396 -1.04 -11.91 15.01
N SER A 397 -1.99 -11.57 14.13
CA SER A 397 -3.40 -11.24 14.38
C SER A 397 -4.35 -12.10 13.51
N ALA A 398 -3.99 -13.38 13.28
CA ALA A 398 -4.63 -14.25 12.29
C ALA A 398 -6.13 -14.54 12.54
N VAL A 399 -6.53 -14.82 13.78
CA VAL A 399 -7.95 -14.99 14.16
C VAL A 399 -8.73 -13.69 13.94
N LEU A 400 -8.10 -12.54 14.11
CA LEU A 400 -8.76 -11.25 14.09
C LEU A 400 -9.02 -10.82 12.64
N CYS A 401 -8.08 -11.10 11.73
CA CYS A 401 -8.33 -11.09 10.30
C CYS A 401 -9.53 -11.98 9.90
N ALA A 402 -9.65 -13.19 10.48
CA ALA A 402 -10.80 -14.06 10.24
C ALA A 402 -12.13 -13.50 10.82
N MET A 403 -12.09 -12.85 11.98
CA MET A 403 -13.25 -12.14 12.57
C MET A 403 -13.74 -11.00 11.67
N LEU A 404 -12.83 -10.20 11.08
CA LEU A 404 -13.20 -9.14 10.14
C LEU A 404 -13.82 -9.70 8.84
N LEU A 405 -13.30 -10.81 8.32
CA LEU A 405 -13.89 -11.49 7.15
C LEU A 405 -15.27 -12.10 7.46
N ASP A 406 -15.47 -12.63 8.67
CA ASP A 406 -16.78 -13.12 9.12
C ASP A 406 -17.79 -11.97 9.34
N LEU A 407 -17.35 -10.84 9.88
CA LEU A 407 -18.13 -9.61 9.99
C LEU A 407 -18.65 -9.15 8.61
N ALA A 408 -17.78 -9.14 7.59
CA ALA A 408 -18.19 -8.86 6.21
C ALA A 408 -19.16 -9.90 5.64
N ARG A 409 -18.92 -11.19 5.91
CA ARG A 409 -19.79 -12.30 5.49
C ARG A 409 -21.19 -12.23 6.09
N THR A 410 -21.31 -11.79 7.35
CA THR A 410 -22.55 -11.78 8.13
C THR A 410 -23.34 -10.49 7.98
N LEU A 411 -22.70 -9.31 8.05
CA LEU A 411 -23.38 -8.02 7.89
C LEU A 411 -23.44 -7.53 6.45
N GLY A 412 -22.53 -7.96 5.56
CA GLY A 412 -22.44 -7.51 4.17
C GLY A 412 -23.78 -7.47 3.41
N PRO A 413 -24.60 -8.54 3.42
CA PRO A 413 -25.92 -8.56 2.78
C PRO A 413 -26.91 -7.52 3.33
N LEU A 414 -26.71 -7.06 4.57
CA LEU A 414 -27.58 -6.14 5.30
C LEU A 414 -27.10 -4.68 5.24
N LEU A 415 -25.89 -4.39 4.75
CA LEU A 415 -25.35 -3.01 4.66
C LEU A 415 -26.15 -2.08 3.72
N HIS A 416 -27.00 -2.65 2.87
CA HIS A 416 -27.99 -1.93 2.05
C HIS A 416 -29.27 -1.52 2.81
N GLN A 417 -29.49 -2.06 4.01
CA GLN A 417 -30.65 -1.78 4.89
C GLN A 417 -30.27 -0.87 6.08
N ARG A 418 -29.07 -0.28 6.04
CA ARG A 418 -28.55 0.61 7.08
C ARG A 418 -29.26 1.97 7.00
N THR A 419 -29.69 2.53 8.14
CA THR A 419 -30.32 3.85 8.19
C THR A 419 -29.28 4.99 8.19
N ASN A 420 -28.08 4.74 8.71
CA ASN A 420 -27.00 5.73 8.69
C ASN A 420 -26.29 5.73 7.32
N ASN A 421 -26.91 6.43 6.36
CA ASN A 421 -26.47 6.46 4.97
C ASN A 421 -25.10 7.15 4.79
N HIS A 422 -24.79 8.15 5.62
CA HIS A 422 -23.57 8.96 5.53
C HIS A 422 -22.31 8.21 5.98
N ILE A 423 -22.48 7.15 6.80
CA ILE A 423 -21.41 6.27 7.26
C ILE A 423 -21.40 4.96 6.45
N THR A 424 -20.23 4.34 6.31
CA THR A 424 -20.05 3.01 5.72
C THR A 424 -19.01 2.21 6.51
N LEU A 425 -19.10 0.88 6.47
CA LEU A 425 -18.03 0.01 6.94
C LEU A 425 -16.87 0.04 5.93
N GLN A 426 -15.64 0.14 6.43
CA GLN A 426 -14.43 -0.21 5.69
C GLN A 426 -13.64 -1.22 6.52
N LEU A 427 -13.15 -2.28 5.87
CA LEU A 427 -12.17 -3.19 6.46
C LEU A 427 -10.79 -2.82 5.94
N ILE A 428 -9.80 -2.86 6.83
CA ILE A 428 -8.40 -2.58 6.53
C ILE A 428 -7.61 -3.77 7.06
N PHE A 429 -6.79 -4.37 6.20
CA PHE A 429 -5.81 -5.38 6.58
C PHE A 429 -4.46 -4.72 6.37
N LEU A 430 -3.74 -4.47 7.47
CA LEU A 430 -2.46 -3.79 7.47
C LEU A 430 -1.33 -4.82 7.32
N ASP A 431 -0.15 -4.35 6.92
CA ASP A 431 0.99 -5.18 6.52
C ASP A 431 2.26 -4.64 7.18
N GLY A 432 3.09 -5.52 7.72
CA GLY A 432 4.24 -5.15 8.54
C GLY A 432 3.88 -4.32 9.77
N GLU A 433 2.97 -4.80 10.61
CA GLU A 433 2.81 -4.28 11.98
C GLU A 433 4.10 -4.57 12.78
N GLU A 434 4.51 -5.84 12.77
CA GLU A 434 5.63 -6.37 13.57
C GLU A 434 7.01 -5.76 13.27
N ALA A 435 7.88 -5.82 14.27
CA ALA A 435 9.25 -5.33 14.20
C ALA A 435 10.23 -6.40 13.69
N PHE A 436 11.10 -6.04 12.74
CA PHE A 436 12.11 -6.97 12.21
C PHE A 436 13.26 -7.23 13.19
N VAL A 437 13.59 -6.28 14.08
CA VAL A 437 14.75 -6.41 14.99
C VAL A 437 14.44 -5.94 16.42
N ASN A 438 13.95 -4.71 16.61
CA ASN A 438 13.49 -4.19 17.89
C ASN A 438 12.42 -3.11 17.65
N TRP A 439 11.24 -3.29 18.26
CA TRP A 439 10.14 -2.34 18.23
C TRP A 439 10.62 -0.89 18.45
N SER A 440 10.40 -0.03 17.45
CA SER A 440 10.78 1.38 17.47
C SER A 440 10.02 2.16 16.39
N PRO A 441 9.97 3.51 16.42
CA PRO A 441 9.22 4.32 15.43
C PRO A 441 9.59 4.14 13.95
N THR A 442 10.70 3.44 13.65
CA THR A 442 11.15 3.07 12.29
C THR A 442 11.09 1.56 12.00
N ASP A 443 10.98 0.73 13.03
CA ASP A 443 10.94 -0.74 13.01
C ASP A 443 9.68 -1.22 13.76
N SER A 444 8.52 -0.90 13.16
CA SER A 444 7.14 -1.22 13.57
C SER A 444 6.15 -0.57 12.59
N ILE A 445 4.88 -1.01 12.57
CA ILE A 445 3.71 -0.34 12.00
C ILE A 445 3.90 0.26 10.58
N TYR A 446 4.61 -0.47 9.72
CA TYR A 446 5.03 -0.05 8.38
C TYR A 446 3.83 0.28 7.49
N GLY A 447 2.84 -0.62 7.44
CA GLY A 447 1.63 -0.46 6.65
C GLY A 447 0.75 0.69 7.13
N ALA A 448 0.53 0.83 8.44
CA ALA A 448 -0.25 1.93 9.00
C ALA A 448 0.41 3.28 8.77
N ARG A 449 1.73 3.42 9.03
CA ARG A 449 2.48 4.65 8.76
C ARG A 449 2.33 5.07 7.30
N HIS A 450 2.50 4.14 6.36
CA HIS A 450 2.33 4.41 4.93
C HIS A 450 0.89 4.77 4.56
N LEU A 451 -0.12 4.04 5.08
CA LEU A 451 -1.52 4.25 4.72
C LEU A 451 -2.10 5.55 5.30
N ALA A 452 -1.78 5.87 6.55
CA ALA A 452 -2.17 7.12 7.18
C ALA A 452 -1.57 8.32 6.44
N ASP A 453 -0.27 8.30 6.15
CA ASP A 453 0.37 9.37 5.36
C ASP A 453 -0.24 9.50 3.95
N LEU A 454 -0.55 8.38 3.28
CA LEU A 454 -1.23 8.39 1.99
C LEU A 454 -2.62 9.06 2.07
N TRP A 455 -3.39 8.80 3.13
CA TRP A 455 -4.72 9.37 3.30
C TRP A 455 -4.72 10.81 3.85
N THR A 456 -3.66 11.27 4.52
CA THR A 456 -3.46 12.71 4.80
C THR A 456 -3.18 13.53 3.55
N LYS A 457 -2.65 12.90 2.49
CA LYS A 457 -2.26 13.53 1.22
C LYS A 457 -3.35 13.45 0.14
N LYS A 458 -4.34 12.57 0.32
CA LYS A 458 -5.47 12.41 -0.62
C LYS A 458 -6.69 13.20 -0.15
N TRP A 459 -7.05 14.24 -0.90
CA TRP A 459 -8.30 14.97 -0.72
C TRP A 459 -9.53 14.12 -1.08
N TYR A 460 -10.66 14.43 -0.44
CA TYR A 460 -11.98 13.89 -0.74
C TYR A 460 -13.00 15.05 -0.81
N PRO A 461 -13.41 15.50 -2.01
CA PRO A 461 -14.53 16.44 -2.13
C PRO A 461 -15.84 15.72 -1.78
N SER A 462 -16.62 16.32 -0.88
CA SER A 462 -17.95 15.83 -0.50
C SER A 462 -19.00 16.87 -0.81
N THR A 463 -20.08 16.45 -1.47
CA THR A 463 -21.25 17.31 -1.75
C THR A 463 -22.47 16.71 -1.08
N ASP A 464 -23.02 17.40 -0.07
CA ASP A 464 -24.30 17.06 0.54
C ASP A 464 -25.27 18.23 0.32
N GLY A 465 -26.39 17.97 -0.36
CA GLY A 465 -27.29 19.01 -0.87
C GLY A 465 -26.55 20.07 -1.70
N SER A 466 -26.55 21.31 -1.19
CA SER A 466 -25.87 22.47 -1.79
C SER A 466 -24.50 22.79 -1.15
N SER A 467 -24.08 22.04 -0.12
CA SER A 467 -22.83 22.28 0.61
C SER A 467 -21.68 21.49 0.01
N PHE A 468 -20.59 22.18 -0.30
CA PHE A 468 -19.31 21.58 -0.68
C PHE A 468 -18.37 21.56 0.53
N ASP A 469 -17.97 20.36 0.94
CA ASP A 469 -16.89 20.13 1.91
C ASP A 469 -15.65 19.56 1.20
N LEU A 470 -14.47 19.90 1.70
CA LEU A 470 -13.18 19.43 1.20
C LEU A 470 -12.30 18.95 2.36
N SER A 471 -12.61 17.76 2.83
CA SER A 471 -11.85 17.01 3.84
C SER A 471 -10.75 16.15 3.18
N LYS A 472 -9.73 15.74 3.94
CA LYS A 472 -8.81 14.67 3.51
C LYS A 472 -9.46 13.31 3.73
N LYS A 473 -8.98 12.30 3.02
CA LYS A 473 -9.49 10.93 3.17
C LYS A 473 -9.33 10.39 4.60
N ILE A 474 -8.29 10.81 5.33
CA ILE A 474 -8.10 10.40 6.72
C ILE A 474 -9.11 11.07 7.68
N ASP A 475 -9.47 12.33 7.42
CA ASP A 475 -10.45 13.09 8.21
C ASP A 475 -11.87 12.48 8.11
N ARG A 476 -12.10 11.62 7.12
CA ARG A 476 -13.35 10.85 6.93
C ARG A 476 -13.40 9.53 7.70
N ILE A 477 -12.39 9.20 8.51
CA ILE A 477 -12.45 8.08 9.45
C ILE A 477 -13.13 8.56 10.73
N ASP A 478 -14.43 8.32 10.82
CA ASP A 478 -15.27 8.65 11.98
C ASP A 478 -14.75 7.96 13.27
N VAL A 479 -14.45 6.66 13.22
CA VAL A 479 -13.71 5.91 14.25
C VAL A 479 -12.86 4.83 13.58
N PHE A 480 -11.56 4.75 13.91
CA PHE A 480 -10.72 3.61 13.55
C PHE A 480 -10.79 2.53 14.64
N MET A 481 -11.52 1.44 14.37
CA MET A 481 -11.59 0.28 15.26
C MET A 481 -10.54 -0.75 14.88
N LEU A 482 -9.59 -0.97 15.79
CA LEU A 482 -8.50 -1.93 15.65
C LEU A 482 -8.67 -3.02 16.71
N LEU A 483 -8.51 -4.28 16.32
CA LEU A 483 -8.65 -5.46 17.18
C LEU A 483 -7.27 -6.12 17.22
N ASP A 484 -6.72 -6.37 18.41
CA ASP A 484 -5.42 -7.04 18.55
C ASP A 484 -5.31 -7.95 19.80
N LEU A 485 -4.43 -8.96 19.75
CA LEU A 485 -4.19 -9.99 20.78
C LEU A 485 -5.44 -10.67 21.34
N LEU A 486 -6.45 -10.89 20.49
CA LEU A 486 -7.73 -11.51 20.85
C LEU A 486 -7.81 -12.98 20.42
N GLY A 487 -8.51 -13.79 21.21
CA GLY A 487 -8.87 -15.16 20.86
C GLY A 487 -8.43 -16.22 21.87
N THR A 488 -7.50 -15.89 22.79
CA THR A 488 -7.29 -16.74 23.99
C THR A 488 -8.41 -16.55 25.02
N ARG A 489 -8.50 -17.48 25.97
CA ARG A 489 -9.54 -17.51 27.02
C ARG A 489 -9.44 -16.34 28.00
N ASN A 490 -10.59 -15.74 28.32
CA ASN A 490 -10.76 -14.65 29.31
C ASN A 490 -9.94 -13.37 29.02
N PRO A 491 -10.06 -12.75 27.83
CA PRO A 491 -9.43 -11.46 27.55
C PRO A 491 -10.00 -10.35 28.43
N ARG A 492 -9.28 -9.25 28.58
CA ARG A 492 -9.71 -8.08 29.36
C ARG A 492 -9.51 -6.79 28.58
N ILE A 493 -10.59 -6.28 28.02
CA ILE A 493 -10.61 -5.11 27.15
C ILE A 493 -11.23 -3.94 27.92
N THR A 494 -10.62 -2.75 27.84
CA THR A 494 -11.06 -1.48 28.47
C THR A 494 -10.79 -0.33 27.51
N SER A 495 -11.51 0.79 27.65
CA SER A 495 -11.14 2.03 26.93
C SER A 495 -9.72 2.48 27.31
N THR A 496 -8.98 3.08 26.39
CA THR A 496 -7.63 3.64 26.64
C THR A 496 -7.69 5.17 26.69
N TYR A 497 -7.01 5.76 27.66
CA TYR A 497 -6.98 7.22 27.83
C TYR A 497 -6.39 7.92 26.61
N GLY A 498 -7.01 9.03 26.18
CA GLY A 498 -6.56 9.81 25.02
C GLY A 498 -7.06 9.32 23.66
N HIS A 499 -7.64 8.12 23.55
CA HIS A 499 -8.08 7.54 22.27
C HIS A 499 -9.38 8.14 21.69
N GLY A 500 -10.10 8.98 22.46
CA GLY A 500 -11.26 9.73 21.96
C GLY A 500 -12.59 8.95 21.84
N THR A 501 -12.69 7.73 22.37
CA THR A 501 -13.84 6.83 22.15
C THR A 501 -14.46 6.24 23.43
N THR A 502 -14.13 6.76 24.62
CA THR A 502 -14.50 6.16 25.92
C THR A 502 -16.01 5.97 26.11
N GLU A 503 -16.81 6.92 25.63
CA GLU A 503 -18.27 6.93 25.70
C GLU A 503 -18.85 5.85 24.78
N LEU A 504 -18.30 5.75 23.56
CA LEU A 504 -18.69 4.74 22.56
C LEU A 504 -18.28 3.31 23.00
N PHE A 505 -17.15 3.17 23.70
CA PHE A 505 -16.70 1.90 24.26
C PHE A 505 -17.72 1.32 25.25
N GLN A 506 -18.52 2.16 25.93
CA GLN A 506 -19.57 1.69 26.84
C GLN A 506 -20.67 0.88 26.12
N GLU A 507 -20.83 1.02 24.80
CA GLU A 507 -21.77 0.19 24.05
C GLU A 507 -21.34 -1.29 24.00
N PHE A 508 -20.05 -1.60 23.97
CA PHE A 508 -19.57 -2.99 24.04
C PHE A 508 -20.00 -3.68 25.34
N LEU A 509 -19.91 -2.97 26.48
CA LEU A 509 -20.36 -3.48 27.78
C LEU A 509 -21.87 -3.71 27.81
N LYS A 510 -22.66 -2.76 27.29
CA LYS A 510 -24.12 -2.86 27.22
C LYS A 510 -24.54 -4.04 26.34
N ILE A 511 -23.90 -4.19 25.17
CA ILE A 511 -24.15 -5.28 24.23
C ILE A 511 -23.76 -6.63 24.83
N GLU A 512 -22.57 -6.78 25.42
CA GLU A 512 -22.13 -8.03 26.04
C GLU A 512 -23.09 -8.46 27.17
N ASN A 513 -23.46 -7.55 28.07
CA ASN A 513 -24.39 -7.85 29.15
C ASN A 513 -25.81 -8.19 28.63
N THR A 514 -26.28 -7.55 27.56
CA THR A 514 -27.58 -7.84 26.94
C THR A 514 -27.59 -9.18 26.22
N LEU A 515 -26.55 -9.50 25.43
CA LEU A 515 -26.43 -10.80 24.78
C LEU A 515 -26.26 -11.93 25.82
N ARG A 516 -25.64 -11.65 26.97
CA ARG A 516 -25.54 -12.58 28.09
C ARG A 516 -26.88 -12.85 28.76
N SER A 517 -27.68 -11.82 29.06
CA SER A 517 -29.00 -12.01 29.69
C SER A 517 -30.01 -12.68 28.76
N LEU A 518 -29.87 -12.52 27.44
CA LEU A 518 -30.62 -13.25 26.41
C LEU A 518 -30.10 -14.68 26.14
N GLY A 519 -29.01 -15.12 26.78
CA GLY A 519 -28.43 -16.45 26.58
C GLY A 519 -27.73 -16.66 25.24
N HIS A 520 -27.40 -15.59 24.51
CA HIS A 520 -26.72 -15.63 23.20
C HIS A 520 -25.18 -15.68 23.30
N LEU A 521 -24.62 -15.75 24.51
CA LEU A 521 -23.20 -15.90 24.76
C LEU A 521 -22.89 -17.25 25.44
N LYS A 522 -21.80 -17.88 25.00
CA LYS A 522 -21.19 -19.07 25.60
C LYS A 522 -20.74 -18.80 27.05
N GLN A 523 -20.59 -19.88 27.82
CA GLN A 523 -20.14 -19.84 29.22
C GLN A 523 -18.65 -19.44 29.34
N ARG A 524 -18.39 -18.15 29.22
CA ARG A 524 -17.14 -17.44 29.52
C ARG A 524 -17.45 -16.15 30.28
N PRO A 525 -16.50 -15.60 31.08
CA PRO A 525 -16.62 -14.26 31.67
C PRO A 525 -16.86 -13.16 30.64
N ASN A 526 -17.12 -11.93 31.10
CA ASN A 526 -17.10 -10.77 30.22
C ASN A 526 -15.69 -10.50 29.68
N ALA A 527 -15.61 -10.09 28.42
CA ALA A 527 -14.41 -9.57 27.79
C ALA A 527 -14.25 -8.06 28.00
N PHE A 528 -15.35 -7.32 28.06
CA PHE A 528 -15.35 -5.85 28.12
C PHE A 528 -15.62 -5.34 29.55
N TYR A 529 -14.75 -4.46 30.03
CA TYR A 529 -14.73 -3.96 31.42
C TYR A 529 -14.89 -2.44 31.49
N SER A 530 -15.52 -1.96 32.56
CA SER A 530 -15.73 -0.52 32.80
C SER A 530 -14.47 0.18 33.30
N GLY A 531 -14.40 1.48 33.02
CA GLY A 531 -13.25 2.32 33.32
C GLY A 531 -12.29 2.48 32.13
N THR A 532 -11.20 3.20 32.37
CA THR A 532 -10.23 3.60 31.36
C THR A 532 -8.82 3.21 31.81
N THR A 533 -8.04 2.57 30.93
CA THR A 533 -6.64 2.24 31.19
C THR A 533 -5.71 3.38 30.76
N PHE A 534 -4.60 3.50 31.50
CA PHE A 534 -3.46 4.36 31.15
C PHE A 534 -2.28 3.54 30.60
N ALA A 535 -2.52 2.26 30.27
CA ALA A 535 -1.54 1.43 29.56
C ALA A 535 -1.46 1.88 28.10
N ALA A 536 -0.44 2.67 27.78
CA ALA A 536 -0.06 2.94 26.40
C ALA A 536 0.51 1.64 25.79
N VAL A 537 -0.25 1.02 24.90
CA VAL A 537 0.24 -0.02 23.99
C VAL A 537 0.53 0.65 22.66
N GLU A 538 1.73 0.44 22.12
CA GLU A 538 2.07 0.87 20.77
C GLU A 538 1.67 -0.24 19.78
N ASP A 539 0.99 0.15 18.70
CA ASP A 539 0.38 -0.70 17.67
C ASP A 539 -0.11 0.22 16.51
N ASP A 540 -0.54 -0.34 15.38
CA ASP A 540 -0.86 0.31 14.10
C ASP A 540 -1.78 1.55 14.22
N HIS A 541 -2.67 1.61 15.23
CA HIS A 541 -3.54 2.76 15.48
C HIS A 541 -2.78 4.08 15.68
N ILE A 542 -1.53 4.05 16.18
CA ILE A 542 -0.73 5.26 16.45
C ILE A 542 -0.57 6.12 15.19
N ALA A 543 -0.37 5.51 14.02
CA ALA A 543 -0.20 6.23 12.76
C ALA A 543 -1.43 7.07 12.36
N PHE A 544 -2.63 6.65 12.78
CA PHE A 544 -3.90 7.35 12.56
C PHE A 544 -4.21 8.34 13.69
N MET A 545 -3.96 7.94 14.94
CA MET A 545 -4.17 8.77 16.13
C MET A 545 -3.35 10.06 16.09
N GLN A 546 -2.09 9.98 15.63
CA GLN A 546 -1.21 11.15 15.42
C GLN A 546 -1.72 12.14 14.35
N LYS A 547 -2.75 11.77 13.58
CA LYS A 547 -3.40 12.62 12.56
C LYS A 547 -4.80 13.09 13.00
N GLY A 548 -5.21 12.80 14.24
CA GLY A 548 -6.49 13.22 14.82
C GLY A 548 -7.65 12.22 14.71
N VAL A 549 -7.40 11.00 14.23
CA VAL A 549 -8.45 9.97 14.08
C VAL A 549 -8.83 9.38 15.44
N PRO A 550 -10.14 9.32 15.82
CA PRO A 550 -10.59 8.64 17.02
C PRO A 550 -10.35 7.13 16.94
N ILE A 551 -9.79 6.53 18.01
CA ILE A 551 -9.34 5.13 18.02
C ILE A 551 -10.22 4.28 18.95
N MET A 552 -10.74 3.17 18.44
CA MET A 552 -11.37 2.11 19.24
C MET A 552 -10.44 0.90 19.30
N HIS A 553 -9.49 0.90 20.25
CA HIS A 553 -8.48 -0.13 20.37
C HIS A 553 -9.00 -1.30 21.24
N LEU A 554 -9.36 -2.41 20.60
CA LEU A 554 -9.91 -3.61 21.23
C LEU A 554 -8.81 -4.66 21.47
N ILE A 555 -7.97 -4.40 22.48
CA ILE A 555 -6.86 -5.28 22.89
C ILE A 555 -7.03 -5.79 24.32
N SER A 556 -6.54 -7.01 24.59
CA SER A 556 -6.55 -7.59 25.93
C SER A 556 -5.35 -7.11 26.77
N VAL A 557 -5.62 -6.41 27.88
CA VAL A 557 -4.60 -6.04 28.88
C VAL A 557 -4.92 -6.70 30.23
N PRO A 558 -4.07 -7.60 30.76
CA PRO A 558 -2.76 -8.00 30.25
C PRO A 558 -2.83 -8.85 28.97
N PHE A 559 -1.74 -8.81 28.21
CA PHE A 559 -1.57 -9.61 26.99
C PHE A 559 -1.68 -11.12 27.29
N PRO A 560 -2.18 -11.92 26.34
CA PRO A 560 -2.19 -13.38 26.46
C PRO A 560 -0.80 -13.96 26.72
N ARG A 561 -0.74 -14.99 27.59
CA ARG A 561 0.53 -15.62 28.02
C ARG A 561 1.33 -16.32 26.91
N VAL A 562 0.77 -16.42 25.71
CA VAL A 562 1.38 -17.04 24.53
C VAL A 562 2.01 -16.03 23.58
N TRP A 563 1.72 -14.73 23.74
CA TRP A 563 2.22 -13.63 22.90
C TRP A 563 3.74 -13.66 22.76
N HIS A 564 4.23 -13.50 21.53
CA HIS A 564 5.64 -13.62 21.13
C HIS A 564 6.31 -14.94 21.61
N THR A 565 5.55 -16.05 21.68
CA THR A 565 6.07 -17.40 21.91
C THR A 565 5.56 -18.42 20.89
N PRO A 566 6.27 -19.55 20.65
CA PRO A 566 5.77 -20.65 19.82
C PRO A 566 4.48 -21.33 20.34
N ALA A 567 4.01 -20.96 21.53
CA ALA A 567 2.72 -21.42 22.04
C ALA A 567 1.55 -20.65 21.43
N ASP A 568 1.77 -19.54 20.71
CA ASP A 568 0.74 -18.92 19.90
C ASP A 568 0.54 -19.69 18.58
N ASN A 569 -0.50 -20.51 18.61
CA ASN A 569 -1.00 -21.36 17.55
C ASN A 569 -2.45 -21.73 17.89
N GLU A 570 -3.11 -22.49 17.03
CA GLU A 570 -4.51 -22.96 17.18
C GLU A 570 -4.87 -23.45 18.60
N LYS A 571 -3.94 -24.09 19.34
CA LYS A 571 -4.19 -24.64 20.68
C LYS A 571 -4.25 -23.58 21.80
N ALA A 572 -3.89 -22.33 21.52
CA ALA A 572 -4.08 -21.20 22.43
C ALA A 572 -5.49 -20.60 22.34
N LEU A 573 -6.23 -20.92 21.28
CA LEU A 573 -7.54 -20.34 20.98
C LEU A 573 -8.64 -20.93 21.86
N ASP A 574 -9.54 -20.08 22.32
CA ASP A 574 -10.75 -20.46 23.03
C ASP A 574 -11.96 -20.04 22.17
N TYR A 575 -12.48 -20.99 21.38
CA TYR A 575 -13.52 -20.74 20.40
C TYR A 575 -14.84 -20.21 21.02
N ASP A 576 -15.14 -20.54 22.28
CA ASP A 576 -16.28 -19.94 22.99
C ASP A 576 -16.07 -18.44 23.23
N THR A 577 -14.84 -18.02 23.58
CA THR A 577 -14.48 -16.60 23.66
C THR A 577 -14.50 -15.94 22.28
N ILE A 578 -13.99 -16.58 21.23
CA ILE A 578 -14.00 -16.03 19.86
C ILE A 578 -15.45 -15.85 19.36
N GLU A 579 -16.34 -16.81 19.60
CA GLU A 579 -17.76 -16.68 19.25
C GLU A 579 -18.43 -15.52 20.01
N ASN A 580 -18.18 -15.39 21.31
CA ASN A 580 -18.70 -14.28 22.12
C ASN A 580 -18.21 -12.92 21.61
N LEU A 581 -16.92 -12.78 21.32
CA LEU A 581 -16.34 -11.55 20.77
C LEU A 581 -16.98 -11.20 19.42
N ASN A 582 -17.16 -12.18 18.53
CA ASN A 582 -17.87 -11.98 17.27
C ASN A 582 -19.33 -11.53 17.50
N HIS A 583 -20.05 -12.10 18.46
CA HIS A 583 -21.43 -11.70 18.75
C HIS A 583 -21.52 -10.24 19.21
N VAL A 584 -20.63 -9.80 20.11
CA VAL A 584 -20.58 -8.39 20.55
C VAL A 584 -20.16 -7.46 19.41
N VAL A 585 -19.10 -7.78 18.67
CA VAL A 585 -18.58 -6.93 17.57
C VAL A 585 -19.60 -6.82 16.42
N ARG A 586 -20.23 -7.93 15.98
CA ARG A 586 -21.27 -7.88 14.94
C ARG A 586 -22.44 -6.99 15.37
N VAL A 587 -22.91 -7.10 16.61
CA VAL A 587 -24.04 -6.29 17.10
C VAL A 587 -23.62 -4.83 17.30
N PHE A 588 -22.39 -4.54 17.72
CA PHE A 588 -21.86 -3.17 17.79
C PHE A 588 -21.85 -2.52 16.41
N VAL A 589 -21.24 -3.15 15.41
CA VAL A 589 -21.14 -2.62 14.04
C VAL A 589 -22.53 -2.48 13.38
N ALA A 590 -23.43 -3.44 13.60
CA ALA A 590 -24.81 -3.35 13.12
C ALA A 590 -25.55 -2.15 13.72
N ARG A 591 -25.42 -1.92 15.04
CA ARG A 591 -26.02 -0.75 15.72
C ARG A 591 -25.38 0.56 15.28
N TYR A 592 -24.06 0.61 15.11
CA TYR A 592 -23.32 1.80 14.68
C TYR A 592 -23.77 2.31 13.30
N LEU A 593 -23.95 1.39 12.36
CA LEU A 593 -24.41 1.68 11.01
C LEU A 593 -25.94 1.85 10.91
N GLY A 594 -26.69 1.56 11.98
CA GLY A 594 -28.15 1.57 11.96
C GLY A 594 -28.74 0.48 11.06
N VAL A 595 -28.13 -0.70 10.99
CA VAL A 595 -28.66 -1.86 10.26
C VAL A 595 -29.91 -2.37 10.97
N ILE A 596 -31.08 -2.13 10.38
CA ILE A 596 -32.34 -2.73 10.83
C ILE A 596 -32.37 -4.17 10.33
N ILE A 597 -32.34 -5.12 11.25
CA ILE A 597 -32.67 -6.52 10.95
C ILE A 597 -34.20 -6.63 11.00
N PRO A 598 -34.90 -6.89 9.87
CA PRO A 598 -36.33 -7.14 9.92
C PRO A 598 -36.61 -8.40 10.74
N PRO A 599 -37.71 -8.44 11.53
CA PRO A 599 -38.05 -9.64 12.29
C PRO A 599 -38.23 -10.81 11.33
N SER A 600 -37.63 -11.94 11.65
CA SER A 600 -37.89 -13.21 10.96
C SER A 600 -39.35 -13.58 11.16
N ASN A 601 -40.11 -13.72 10.08
CA ASN A 601 -41.40 -14.41 10.11
C ASN A 601 -41.16 -15.82 10.70
N GLY A 602 -41.83 -16.13 11.80
CA GLY A 602 -41.75 -17.42 12.51
C GLY A 602 -42.58 -18.51 11.86
#